data_AF-E4YB38-F1
#
_entry.id   AF-E4YB38-F1
#
_cell.length_a   1.000
_cell.length_b   1.000
_cell.length_c   1.000
_cell.angle_alpha   90.00
_cell.angle_beta   90.00
_cell.angle_gamma   90.00
#
_symmetry.space_group_name_H-M   'P 1'
#
loop_
_entity.id
_entity.type
_entity.pdbx_description
1 polymer ?
#
loop_
_entity_poly.entity_id
_entity_poly.type
_entity_poly.pdbx_seq_one_letter_code
_entity_poly.pdbx_strand_id
1 'polypeptide(L)'
;MKLRDSEPERYRDLEYRYATVPSFFYIKIRQLLPYNDRSRKKSRSQKSLNTLKSFFPVTNWIGEYSKDKAIGDVTAGLTVALTVIPQSLAYANLAGLPVQYGLYASFVGCFIYCLMGTSKDITLGPTAIMSLIVGKFLLNLKRHNLTSVYFWFHCVGNGHLQTWLFASIIIAFSQMKKLLGLKNIGRHFYEAIIDVPRNLKHTKWQDLVIGLVCMVVLKSLELIKRNYTSPIESDSKIKAALRKTLWFVCTARNAVIIGIALGIGAGVDPNVTHQPFTLTGELKPGLPKPMLPENRRLRSYACSCVNDDRQTYVWNIYCCNYGLRGVDRDCELYAIGVASVFASFFHSYPITGSFSRTAVNAASGVQTPAGGIVTGAIVLIATQYLTPIFKYVPSAALASVIMLSAISMFDTDGVKHAYHVNKMDLVPLFVTFLVCFYEIAIGIAAGLFVSIAIVLYPHARPKLEKDNVDGGKGCIIKLDRGFDFPGAEYLEDTLIAAATYGGYKWMVCDLSKISHLDLGAVDAIHTASQQCIRKNVCLRIVLPQEDLHKKLIAGGVERETISLTLGSALVQVGKQTKGSPEQHKRAVTSLAPEIPTDFSTTDERELRPRKSLFVEGPILGEASV
;
A
#
# COMPACT_ATOMS: atom_id res chain seq x y z
N MET A 1 -30.82 4.52 64.24
CA MET A 1 -29.51 4.76 64.88
C MET A 1 -28.42 4.41 63.87
N LYS A 2 -27.65 5.41 63.41
CA LYS A 2 -26.30 5.43 62.78
C LYS A 2 -25.94 4.35 61.73
N LEU A 3 -25.70 4.70 60.45
CA LEU A 3 -24.47 5.29 59.85
C LEU A 3 -23.20 4.42 59.88
N ARG A 4 -22.71 4.13 58.65
CA ARG A 4 -21.32 4.20 58.12
C ARG A 4 -20.29 3.06 58.33
N ASP A 5 -19.65 2.76 57.17
CA ASP A 5 -18.23 2.46 56.87
C ASP A 5 -17.61 1.18 57.50
N SER A 6 -16.75 0.36 56.88
CA SER A 6 -15.74 0.54 55.82
C SER A 6 -15.17 -0.83 55.34
N GLU A 7 -14.79 -0.92 54.05
CA GLU A 7 -13.74 -1.76 53.42
C GLU A 7 -13.89 -3.29 53.21
N PRO A 8 -13.45 -3.80 52.04
CA PRO A 8 -12.03 -4.16 51.88
C PRO A 8 -11.37 -3.63 50.58
N GLU A 9 -10.37 -2.76 50.74
CA GLU A 9 -9.31 -2.55 49.74
C GLU A 9 -8.24 -3.65 49.89
N ARG A 10 -8.16 -4.61 48.96
CA ARG A 10 -6.92 -5.41 48.81
C ARG A 10 -6.68 -6.15 47.49
N TYR A 11 -7.27 -5.73 46.37
CA TYR A 11 -7.01 -6.36 45.06
C TYR A 11 -7.03 -5.38 43.89
N ARG A 12 -6.30 -4.25 43.98
CA ARG A 12 -6.18 -3.32 42.83
C ARG A 12 -4.77 -2.86 42.46
N ASP A 13 -3.70 -3.42 43.05
CA ASP A 13 -2.33 -2.92 42.84
C ASP A 13 -1.31 -3.93 42.27
N LEU A 14 -1.74 -5.03 41.64
CA LEU A 14 -0.81 -6.00 41.02
C LEU A 14 -0.91 -6.13 39.50
N GLU A 15 -1.78 -5.38 38.81
CA GLU A 15 -1.97 -5.50 37.35
C GLU A 15 -1.16 -4.49 36.50
N TYR A 16 -0.35 -3.61 37.11
CA TYR A 16 0.40 -2.58 36.37
C TYR A 16 1.90 -2.83 36.15
N ARG A 17 2.39 -4.05 36.41
CA ARG A 17 3.76 -4.43 36.04
C ARG A 17 3.71 -5.72 35.23
N TYR A 18 4.30 -5.69 34.04
CA TYR A 18 4.35 -6.76 33.01
C TYR A 18 3.27 -6.76 31.91
N ALA A 19 3.03 -5.62 31.25
CA ALA A 19 2.43 -5.58 29.91
C ALA A 19 3.52 -5.48 28.82
N THR A 20 4.31 -6.55 28.67
CA THR A 20 5.07 -6.84 27.44
C THR A 20 4.21 -7.76 26.58
N VAL A 21 3.59 -7.22 25.53
CA VAL A 21 3.04 -7.90 24.33
C VAL A 21 2.44 -9.30 24.60
N PRO A 22 1.09 -9.50 24.68
CA PRO A 22 0.26 -9.42 23.48
C PRO A 22 -1.27 -9.16 23.74
N SER A 23 -1.69 -7.97 24.15
CA SER A 23 -3.13 -7.62 24.12
C SER A 23 -3.59 -7.18 22.71
N PHE A 24 -2.65 -6.67 21.91
CA PHE A 24 -2.89 -6.23 20.52
C PHE A 24 -3.12 -7.39 19.54
N PHE A 25 -2.49 -8.55 19.79
CA PHE A 25 -2.65 -9.75 18.95
C PHE A 25 -4.04 -10.37 19.13
N TYR A 26 -4.57 -10.34 20.35
CA TYR A 26 -5.88 -10.91 20.68
C TYR A 26 -7.05 -10.08 20.14
N ILE A 27 -6.92 -8.75 20.14
CA ILE A 27 -7.96 -7.84 19.65
C ILE A 27 -8.12 -7.94 18.12
N LYS A 28 -7.03 -8.15 17.38
CA LYS A 28 -7.07 -8.26 15.92
C LYS A 28 -7.55 -9.63 15.42
N ILE A 29 -7.28 -10.70 16.15
CA ILE A 29 -7.89 -12.03 15.89
C ILE A 29 -9.42 -11.98 16.04
N ARG A 30 -9.94 -11.15 16.94
CA ARG A 30 -11.39 -11.00 17.11
C ARG A 30 -12.07 -10.25 15.96
N GLN A 31 -11.32 -9.40 15.24
CA GLN A 31 -11.79 -8.70 14.04
C GLN A 31 -11.63 -9.53 12.76
N LEU A 32 -10.78 -10.58 12.77
CA LEU A 32 -10.66 -11.58 11.71
C LEU A 32 -11.80 -12.62 11.71
N LEU A 33 -12.74 -12.53 12.64
CA LEU A 33 -13.96 -13.31 12.57
C LEU A 33 -14.84 -12.71 11.47
N PRO A 34 -15.24 -13.49 10.44
CA PRO A 34 -16.11 -12.98 9.38
C PRO A 34 -17.36 -12.36 10.01
N TYR A 35 -17.77 -11.20 9.48
CA TYR A 35 -19.05 -10.57 9.79
C TYR A 35 -20.12 -11.67 9.86
N ASN A 36 -20.68 -11.81 11.05
CA ASN A 36 -21.49 -12.95 11.42
C ASN A 36 -22.80 -12.86 10.63
N ASP A 37 -22.81 -13.47 9.44
CA ASP A 37 -24.04 -13.74 8.71
C ASP A 37 -24.91 -14.61 9.63
N ARG A 38 -25.91 -13.97 10.25
CA ARG A 38 -26.78 -14.55 11.27
C ARG A 38 -27.64 -15.71 10.72
N SER A 39 -27.52 -16.03 9.43
CA SER A 39 -28.44 -16.94 8.74
C SER A 39 -28.03 -18.43 8.73
N ARG A 40 -26.82 -18.85 9.12
CA ARG A 40 -26.47 -20.30 9.17
C ARG A 40 -25.60 -20.69 10.39
N LYS A 41 -26.19 -21.39 11.36
CA LYS A 41 -25.49 -22.08 12.46
C LYS A 41 -24.60 -23.20 11.92
N LYS A 42 -23.43 -22.86 11.36
CA LYS A 42 -22.40 -23.86 10.99
C LYS A 42 -21.72 -24.40 12.26
N SER A 43 -21.54 -25.72 12.34
CA SER A 43 -20.83 -26.42 13.43
C SER A 43 -19.44 -25.82 13.70
N ARG A 44 -19.02 -25.78 14.97
CA ARG A 44 -17.73 -25.23 15.44
C ARG A 44 -16.53 -25.88 14.74
N SER A 45 -16.65 -27.16 14.37
CA SER A 45 -15.64 -27.90 13.59
C SER A 45 -15.51 -27.39 12.16
N GLN A 46 -16.65 -27.14 11.48
CA GLN A 46 -16.66 -26.63 10.11
C GLN A 46 -16.10 -25.19 10.02
N LYS A 47 -16.34 -24.37 11.05
CA LYS A 47 -15.74 -23.02 11.14
C LYS A 47 -14.22 -23.10 11.28
N SER A 48 -13.72 -23.99 12.15
CA SER A 48 -12.26 -24.20 12.33
C SER A 48 -11.56 -24.66 11.06
N LEU A 49 -12.16 -25.62 10.34
CA LEU A 49 -11.61 -26.12 9.07
C LEU A 49 -11.59 -25.05 7.99
N ASN A 50 -12.63 -24.21 7.89
CA ASN A 50 -12.65 -23.12 6.94
C ASN A 50 -11.63 -22.02 7.29
N THR A 51 -11.42 -21.74 8.58
CA THR A 51 -10.37 -20.83 9.02
C THR A 51 -8.99 -21.39 8.68
N LEU A 52 -8.73 -22.67 8.89
CA LEU A 52 -7.44 -23.29 8.55
C LEU A 52 -7.19 -23.29 7.03
N LYS A 53 -8.22 -23.54 6.22
CA LYS A 53 -8.14 -23.41 4.75
C LYS A 53 -7.88 -21.98 4.28
N SER A 54 -8.35 -20.98 5.01
CA SER A 54 -8.04 -19.56 4.76
C SER A 54 -6.57 -19.24 5.06
N PHE A 55 -5.99 -19.86 6.08
CA PHE A 55 -4.58 -19.68 6.46
C PHE A 55 -3.59 -20.48 5.60
N PHE A 56 -4.03 -21.62 5.04
CA PHE A 56 -3.25 -22.48 4.14
C PHE A 56 -3.97 -22.69 2.80
N PRO A 57 -3.94 -21.67 1.92
CA PRO A 57 -4.55 -21.77 0.58
C PRO A 57 -3.97 -22.91 -0.27
N VAL A 58 -2.78 -23.44 0.08
CA VAL A 58 -2.18 -24.63 -0.54
C VAL A 58 -3.14 -25.82 -0.64
N THR A 59 -4.00 -25.99 0.35
CA THR A 59 -4.97 -27.09 0.37
C THR A 59 -6.01 -27.02 -0.75
N ASN A 60 -6.23 -25.85 -1.35
CA ASN A 60 -7.20 -25.67 -2.42
C ASN A 60 -6.61 -26.06 -3.79
N TRP A 61 -5.36 -25.68 -4.07
CA TRP A 61 -4.77 -25.88 -5.40
C TRP A 61 -3.95 -27.18 -5.52
N ILE A 62 -3.45 -27.74 -4.40
CA ILE A 62 -2.63 -28.96 -4.43
C ILE A 62 -3.39 -30.17 -4.96
N GLY A 63 -4.71 -30.25 -4.71
CA GLY A 63 -5.57 -31.34 -5.17
C GLY A 63 -5.91 -31.27 -6.67
N GLU A 64 -5.81 -30.08 -7.27
CA GLU A 64 -6.08 -29.84 -8.69
C GLU A 64 -4.79 -29.71 -9.51
N TYR A 65 -3.66 -30.14 -8.96
CA TYR A 65 -2.35 -29.96 -9.57
C TYR A 65 -2.12 -30.98 -10.69
N SER A 66 -1.99 -30.49 -11.93
CA SER A 66 -1.80 -31.30 -13.13
C SER A 66 -0.36 -31.19 -13.68
N LYS A 67 0.00 -32.09 -14.60
CA LYS A 67 1.30 -32.06 -15.29
C LYS A 67 1.49 -30.77 -16.10
N ASP A 68 0.44 -30.25 -16.72
CA ASP A 68 0.49 -29.01 -17.51
C ASP A 68 0.77 -27.79 -16.61
N LYS A 69 0.15 -27.75 -15.42
CA LYS A 69 0.45 -26.73 -14.40
C LYS A 69 1.91 -26.81 -13.96
N ALA A 70 2.45 -28.02 -13.81
CA ALA A 70 3.85 -28.21 -13.45
C ALA A 70 4.84 -27.67 -14.51
N ILE A 71 4.53 -27.82 -15.80
CA ILE A 71 5.38 -27.27 -16.88
C ILE A 71 5.34 -25.73 -16.84
N GLY A 72 4.17 -25.14 -16.65
CA GLY A 72 4.01 -23.69 -16.47
C GLY A 72 4.79 -23.17 -15.26
N ASP A 73 4.68 -23.85 -14.11
CA ASP A 73 5.33 -23.42 -12.88
C ASP A 73 6.86 -23.60 -12.91
N VAL A 74 7.37 -24.64 -13.60
CA VAL A 74 8.82 -24.84 -13.80
C VAL A 74 9.40 -23.77 -14.73
N THR A 75 8.74 -23.48 -15.84
CA THR A 75 9.20 -22.44 -16.78
C THR A 75 9.17 -21.06 -16.13
N ALA A 76 8.08 -20.72 -15.45
CA ALA A 76 7.96 -19.49 -14.69
C ALA A 76 9.01 -19.40 -13.57
N GLY A 77 9.16 -20.43 -12.75
CA GLY A 77 10.14 -20.47 -11.68
C GLY A 77 11.59 -20.32 -12.16
N LEU A 78 11.94 -20.93 -13.30
CA LEU A 78 13.25 -20.76 -13.93
C LEU A 78 13.48 -19.32 -14.39
N THR A 79 12.51 -18.71 -15.06
CA THR A 79 12.63 -17.32 -15.54
C THR A 79 12.75 -16.31 -14.39
N VAL A 80 11.99 -16.52 -13.31
CA VAL A 80 12.06 -15.68 -12.11
C VAL A 80 13.40 -15.89 -11.40
N ALA A 81 13.90 -17.14 -11.30
CA ALA A 81 15.19 -17.43 -10.70
C ALA A 81 16.36 -16.72 -11.41
N LEU A 82 16.36 -16.73 -12.75
CA LEU A 82 17.36 -16.01 -13.56
C LEU A 82 17.27 -14.49 -13.40
N THR A 83 16.10 -13.97 -13.02
CA THR A 83 15.92 -12.54 -12.77
C THR A 83 16.34 -12.16 -11.35
N VAL A 84 15.95 -12.97 -10.35
CA VAL A 84 16.15 -12.67 -8.93
C VAL A 84 17.61 -12.80 -8.49
N ILE A 85 18.37 -13.75 -9.01
CA ILE A 85 19.78 -13.96 -8.57
C ILE A 85 20.63 -12.68 -8.78
N PRO A 86 20.74 -12.12 -10.01
CA PRO A 86 21.43 -10.86 -10.25
C PRO A 86 20.89 -9.68 -9.43
N GLN A 87 19.57 -9.53 -9.38
CA GLN A 87 18.92 -8.40 -8.70
C GLN A 87 19.20 -8.43 -7.21
N SER A 88 19.12 -9.60 -6.59
CA SER A 88 19.33 -9.76 -5.15
C SER A 88 20.78 -9.50 -4.73
N LEU A 89 21.76 -9.93 -5.54
CA LEU A 89 23.17 -9.58 -5.33
C LEU A 89 23.36 -8.05 -5.34
N ALA A 90 22.71 -7.39 -6.29
CA ALA A 90 22.78 -5.95 -6.42
C ALA A 90 22.09 -5.25 -5.23
N TYR A 91 20.90 -5.71 -4.81
CA TYR A 91 20.14 -5.16 -3.68
C TYR A 91 20.86 -5.30 -2.34
N ALA A 92 21.52 -6.43 -2.08
CA ALA A 92 22.36 -6.54 -0.88
C ALA A 92 23.52 -5.52 -0.88
N ASN A 93 24.11 -5.30 -2.05
CA ASN A 93 25.12 -4.26 -2.22
C ASN A 93 24.55 -2.84 -2.01
N LEU A 94 23.28 -2.61 -2.33
CA LEU A 94 22.57 -1.35 -2.06
C LEU A 94 22.37 -1.11 -0.56
N ALA A 95 22.10 -2.17 0.20
CA ALA A 95 22.03 -2.15 1.67
C ALA A 95 23.41 -2.00 2.35
N GLY A 96 24.51 -2.03 1.59
CA GLY A 96 25.86 -2.04 2.15
C GLY A 96 26.20 -3.34 2.89
N LEU A 97 25.49 -4.43 2.57
CA LEU A 97 25.74 -5.78 3.07
C LEU A 97 26.57 -6.58 2.06
N PRO A 98 27.27 -7.65 2.49
CA PRO A 98 27.87 -8.60 1.57
C PRO A 98 26.82 -9.18 0.62
N VAL A 99 27.15 -9.33 -0.67
CA VAL A 99 26.14 -9.61 -1.72
C VAL A 99 25.38 -10.93 -1.53
N GLN A 100 25.98 -11.91 -0.85
CA GLN A 100 25.35 -13.19 -0.50
C GLN A 100 24.07 -13.04 0.37
N TYR A 101 23.96 -11.97 1.17
CA TYR A 101 22.75 -11.70 1.97
C TYR A 101 21.52 -11.50 1.08
N GLY A 102 21.72 -11.09 -0.18
CA GLY A 102 20.65 -10.99 -1.17
C GLY A 102 20.09 -12.34 -1.55
N LEU A 103 20.97 -13.33 -1.75
CA LEU A 103 20.55 -14.70 -2.06
C LEU A 103 19.83 -15.33 -0.86
N TYR A 104 20.33 -15.07 0.36
CA TYR A 104 19.67 -15.52 1.59
C TYR A 104 18.24 -14.96 1.71
N ALA A 105 18.04 -13.71 1.32
CA ALA A 105 16.73 -13.07 1.30
C ALA A 105 15.80 -13.53 0.18
N SER A 106 16.27 -14.34 -0.76
CA SER A 106 15.50 -14.66 -1.96
C SER A 106 14.88 -16.06 -1.95
N PHE A 107 15.29 -16.96 -1.06
CA PHE A 107 14.81 -18.36 -1.10
C PHE A 107 13.73 -18.67 -0.07
N VAL A 108 13.88 -18.24 1.20
CA VAL A 108 12.95 -18.63 2.29
C VAL A 108 11.53 -18.17 1.99
N GLY A 109 11.40 -16.93 1.51
CA GLY A 109 10.11 -16.35 1.17
C GLY A 109 9.34 -17.17 0.13
N CYS A 110 10.03 -17.75 -0.85
CA CYS A 110 9.39 -18.54 -1.90
C CYS A 110 8.74 -19.83 -1.37
N PHE A 111 9.39 -20.51 -0.41
CA PHE A 111 8.84 -21.74 0.18
C PHE A 111 7.64 -21.45 1.09
N ILE A 112 7.74 -20.41 1.93
CA ILE A 112 6.64 -20.05 2.83
C ILE A 112 5.44 -19.49 2.05
N TYR A 113 5.72 -18.66 1.03
CA TYR A 113 4.66 -18.10 0.19
C TYR A 113 3.92 -19.16 -0.62
N CYS A 114 4.59 -20.23 -1.05
CA CYS A 114 3.90 -21.35 -1.69
C CYS A 114 2.83 -21.98 -0.78
N LEU A 115 3.05 -22.01 0.54
CA LEU A 115 2.11 -22.63 1.48
C LEU A 115 0.94 -21.71 1.86
N MET A 116 1.20 -20.41 1.93
CA MET A 116 0.31 -19.43 2.58
C MET A 116 -0.20 -18.34 1.64
N GLY A 117 0.44 -18.16 0.48
CA GLY A 117 0.06 -17.17 -0.52
C GLY A 117 -1.22 -17.55 -1.24
N THR A 118 -2.03 -16.55 -1.55
CA THR A 118 -3.28 -16.72 -2.31
C THR A 118 -3.09 -16.43 -3.79
N SER A 119 -2.12 -15.58 -4.15
CA SER A 119 -1.79 -15.26 -5.54
C SER A 119 -0.73 -16.21 -6.12
N LYS A 120 -0.95 -16.66 -7.35
CA LYS A 120 0.05 -17.42 -8.14
C LYS A 120 1.17 -16.55 -8.71
N ASP A 121 0.91 -15.26 -8.93
CA ASP A 121 1.81 -14.38 -9.66
C ASP A 121 2.83 -13.68 -8.72
N ILE A 122 2.49 -13.51 -7.45
CA ILE A 122 3.33 -12.81 -6.48
C ILE A 122 4.62 -13.58 -6.21
N THR A 123 5.73 -12.85 -6.24
CA THR A 123 7.07 -13.39 -5.97
C THR A 123 7.72 -12.60 -4.83
N LEU A 124 8.18 -13.32 -3.80
CA LEU A 124 8.83 -12.71 -2.64
C LEU A 124 10.34 -12.60 -2.80
N GLY A 125 10.94 -11.58 -2.20
CA GLY A 125 12.39 -11.46 -2.02
C GLY A 125 12.80 -10.02 -1.75
N PRO A 126 14.10 -9.70 -1.83
CA PRO A 126 14.56 -8.36 -1.56
C PRO A 126 14.11 -7.36 -2.65
N THR A 127 13.96 -6.11 -2.25
CA THR A 127 13.68 -4.99 -3.15
C THR A 127 14.64 -3.84 -2.90
N ALA A 128 14.80 -2.97 -3.90
CA ALA A 128 15.72 -1.84 -3.82
C ALA A 128 15.39 -0.88 -2.66
N ILE A 129 14.10 -0.59 -2.45
CA ILE A 129 13.64 0.32 -1.40
C ILE A 129 13.92 -0.27 -0.01
N MET A 130 13.55 -1.53 0.21
CA MET A 130 13.84 -2.20 1.50
C MET A 130 15.34 -2.26 1.77
N SER A 131 16.15 -2.46 0.72
CA SER A 131 17.61 -2.46 0.85
C SER A 131 18.17 -1.09 1.25
N LEU A 132 17.63 0.01 0.71
CA LEU A 132 18.03 1.36 1.11
C LEU A 132 17.71 1.66 2.58
N ILE A 133 16.50 1.28 3.02
CA ILE A 133 16.07 1.49 4.41
C ILE A 133 16.95 0.69 5.36
N VAL A 134 17.15 -0.60 5.07
CA VAL A 134 18.05 -1.47 5.84
C VAL A 134 19.47 -0.89 5.87
N GLY A 135 19.99 -0.42 4.74
CA GLY A 135 21.34 0.14 4.66
C GLY A 135 21.55 1.38 5.53
N LYS A 136 20.52 2.20 5.74
CA LYS A 136 20.53 3.31 6.70
C LYS A 136 20.49 2.80 8.14
N PHE A 137 19.56 1.90 8.44
CA PHE A 137 19.42 1.33 9.78
C PHE A 137 20.73 0.69 10.28
N LEU A 138 21.44 0.01 9.37
CA LEU A 138 22.74 -0.59 9.66
C LEU A 138 23.87 0.41 9.93
N LEU A 139 23.77 1.67 9.48
CA LEU A 139 24.75 2.71 9.82
C LEU A 139 24.64 3.13 11.29
N ASN A 140 23.41 3.22 11.79
CA ASN A 140 23.13 3.66 13.15
C ASN A 140 23.48 2.57 14.17
N LEU A 141 23.47 1.30 13.76
CA LEU A 141 23.83 0.15 14.60
C LEU A 141 25.29 -0.27 14.38
N LYS A 142 26.22 0.33 15.14
CA LYS A 142 27.62 -0.12 15.19
C LYS A 142 27.70 -1.55 15.77
N ARG A 143 27.97 -2.55 14.91
CA ARG A 143 28.31 -3.96 15.23
C ARG A 143 27.33 -4.65 16.20
N HIS A 144 26.15 -4.99 15.70
CA HIS A 144 25.19 -5.80 16.44
C HIS A 144 24.73 -7.02 15.64
N ASN A 145 24.20 -8.04 16.33
CA ASN A 145 23.71 -9.28 15.73
C ASN A 145 22.60 -8.96 14.70
N LEU A 146 22.99 -8.96 13.43
CA LEU A 146 22.14 -8.60 12.29
C LEU A 146 20.82 -9.39 12.28
N THR A 147 20.84 -10.62 12.77
CA THR A 147 19.67 -11.53 12.86
C THR A 147 18.56 -10.99 13.77
N SER A 148 18.89 -10.41 14.93
CA SER A 148 17.87 -9.86 15.84
C SER A 148 17.28 -8.54 15.33
N VAL A 149 18.12 -7.74 14.66
CA VAL A 149 17.71 -6.55 13.91
C VAL A 149 16.73 -6.90 12.80
N TYR A 150 17.07 -7.91 11.99
CA TYR A 150 16.19 -8.35 10.92
C TYR A 150 14.88 -8.89 11.48
N PHE A 151 14.91 -9.75 12.50
CA PHE A 151 13.68 -10.27 13.12
C PHE A 151 12.72 -9.15 13.53
N TRP A 152 13.18 -8.10 14.22
CA TRP A 152 12.32 -6.98 14.61
C TRP A 152 11.85 -6.13 13.43
N PHE A 153 12.70 -5.88 12.44
CA PHE A 153 12.27 -5.20 11.22
C PHE A 153 11.16 -5.99 10.51
N HIS A 154 11.20 -7.31 10.53
CA HIS A 154 10.15 -8.16 9.95
C HIS A 154 8.88 -8.25 10.82
N CYS A 155 9.01 -8.25 12.15
CA CYS A 155 7.86 -8.29 13.08
C CYS A 155 7.11 -6.97 13.16
N VAL A 156 7.83 -5.85 13.10
CA VAL A 156 7.28 -4.50 13.24
C VAL A 156 6.99 -3.89 11.87
N GLY A 157 7.84 -4.15 10.88
CA GLY A 157 7.84 -3.48 9.60
C GLY A 157 6.81 -3.99 8.60
N ASN A 158 5.53 -3.97 8.95
CA ASN A 158 4.49 -4.34 7.99
C ASN A 158 3.95 -3.16 7.20
N GLY A 159 4.88 -2.35 6.66
CA GLY A 159 4.76 -1.80 5.31
C GLY A 159 5.27 -0.35 5.05
N HIS A 160 5.02 0.26 3.88
CA HIS A 160 5.03 1.67 3.51
C HIS A 160 4.16 2.03 2.27
N LEU A 161 3.50 3.19 2.28
CA LEU A 161 2.78 3.72 1.12
C LEU A 161 3.76 4.12 -0.01
N GLN A 162 3.24 4.13 -1.24
CA GLN A 162 4.00 4.22 -2.48
C GLN A 162 4.45 5.63 -2.88
N THR A 163 5.74 5.79 -3.17
CA THR A 163 6.26 6.84 -4.07
C THR A 163 7.35 6.29 -5.01
N TRP A 164 6.94 5.61 -6.09
CA TRP A 164 7.86 5.02 -7.07
C TRP A 164 8.75 6.05 -7.78
N LEU A 165 8.22 7.25 -8.00
CA LEU A 165 8.93 8.34 -8.70
C LEU A 165 10.20 8.76 -7.97
N PHE A 166 10.19 8.77 -6.63
CA PHE A 166 11.33 9.26 -5.84
C PHE A 166 12.30 8.14 -5.50
N ALA A 167 11.78 6.96 -5.20
CA ALA A 167 12.60 5.77 -4.99
C ALA A 167 13.51 5.53 -6.20
N SER A 168 12.99 5.59 -7.42
CA SER A 168 13.77 5.36 -8.65
C SER A 168 14.93 6.35 -8.82
N ILE A 169 14.68 7.66 -8.64
CA ILE A 169 15.72 8.69 -8.71
C ILE A 169 16.81 8.43 -7.66
N ILE A 170 16.42 8.21 -6.41
CA ILE A 170 17.38 7.99 -5.31
C ILE A 170 18.21 6.72 -5.54
N ILE A 171 17.58 5.65 -6.02
CA ILE A 171 18.27 4.40 -6.36
C ILE A 171 19.30 4.64 -7.47
N ALA A 172 18.95 5.40 -8.52
CA ALA A 172 19.84 5.72 -9.63
C ALA A 172 21.07 6.51 -9.17
N PHE A 173 20.88 7.60 -8.40
CA PHE A 173 21.99 8.38 -7.84
C PHE A 173 22.85 7.55 -6.87
N SER A 174 22.24 6.68 -6.06
CA SER A 174 22.97 5.78 -5.16
C SER A 174 23.87 4.77 -5.91
N GLN A 175 23.53 4.45 -7.17
CA GLN A 175 24.35 3.58 -8.03
C GLN A 175 25.49 4.32 -8.73
N MET A 176 25.38 5.63 -8.91
CA MET A 176 26.35 6.43 -9.67
C MET A 176 27.78 6.28 -9.14
N LYS A 177 27.97 6.20 -7.81
CA LYS A 177 29.29 5.98 -7.20
C LYS A 177 29.96 4.67 -7.62
N LYS A 178 29.18 3.59 -7.76
CA LYS A 178 29.67 2.27 -8.17
C LYS A 178 29.92 2.21 -9.66
N LEU A 179 29.09 2.89 -10.45
CA LEU A 179 29.30 3.03 -11.89
C LEU A 179 30.62 3.76 -12.20
N LEU A 180 30.97 4.77 -11.39
CA LEU A 180 32.21 5.55 -11.54
C LEU A 180 33.43 4.92 -10.83
N GLY A 181 33.25 3.80 -10.12
CA GLY A 181 34.33 3.16 -9.34
C GLY A 181 34.88 4.00 -8.18
N LEU A 182 34.11 4.98 -7.70
CA LEU A 182 34.52 5.91 -6.66
C LEU A 182 34.39 5.28 -5.27
N LYS A 183 35.42 5.46 -4.43
CA LYS A 183 35.45 5.03 -3.03
C LYS A 183 35.23 6.24 -2.12
N ASN A 184 34.68 6.02 -0.92
CA ASN A 184 34.46 7.05 0.13
C ASN A 184 33.42 8.15 -0.19
N ILE A 185 32.33 7.80 -0.88
CA ILE A 185 31.16 8.70 -1.01
C ILE A 185 30.16 8.39 0.10
N GLY A 186 29.59 9.45 0.66
CA GLY A 186 28.50 9.40 1.63
C GLY A 186 27.36 8.46 1.24
N ARG A 187 26.64 7.94 2.25
CA ARG A 187 25.48 7.06 2.03
C ARG A 187 24.19 7.85 1.87
N HIS A 188 24.14 9.10 2.35
CA HIS A 188 22.97 9.93 2.16
C HIS A 188 22.88 10.45 0.73
N PHE A 189 21.65 10.66 0.24
CA PHE A 189 21.40 11.12 -1.11
C PHE A 189 22.01 12.51 -1.37
N TYR A 190 21.88 13.43 -0.41
CA TYR A 190 22.46 14.78 -0.51
C TYR A 190 24.00 14.75 -0.56
N GLU A 191 24.65 13.87 0.21
CA GLU A 191 26.10 13.66 0.16
C GLU A 191 26.51 13.15 -1.22
N ALA A 192 25.77 12.19 -1.79
CA ALA A 192 26.06 11.66 -3.12
C ALA A 192 25.97 12.73 -4.22
N ILE A 193 25.02 13.67 -4.14
CA ILE A 193 24.90 14.79 -5.08
C ILE A 193 26.11 15.72 -5.01
N ILE A 194 26.66 15.95 -3.81
CA ILE A 194 27.75 16.90 -3.58
C ILE A 194 29.13 16.24 -3.83
N ASP A 195 29.30 15.01 -3.35
CA ASP A 195 30.59 14.31 -3.35
C ASP A 195 30.93 13.67 -4.69
N VAL A 196 29.94 13.27 -5.50
CA VAL A 196 30.21 12.68 -6.82
C VAL A 196 30.87 13.70 -7.76
N PRO A 197 30.34 14.92 -7.94
CA PRO A 197 31.01 15.94 -8.76
C PRO A 197 32.40 16.31 -8.23
N ARG A 198 32.58 16.38 -6.90
CA ARG A 198 33.88 16.69 -6.27
C ARG A 198 34.94 15.63 -6.55
N ASN A 199 34.56 14.35 -6.54
CA ASN A 199 35.47 13.22 -6.73
C ASN A 199 35.57 12.73 -8.18
N LEU A 200 34.98 13.44 -9.14
CA LEU A 200 34.91 13.00 -10.54
C LEU A 200 36.30 12.76 -11.16
N LYS A 201 37.34 13.45 -10.68
CA LYS A 201 38.73 13.25 -11.12
C LYS A 201 39.32 11.90 -10.73
N HIS A 202 38.80 11.25 -9.69
CA HIS A 202 39.27 9.95 -9.20
C HIS A 202 38.47 8.76 -9.80
N THR A 203 37.70 9.02 -10.86
CA THR A 203 36.87 8.02 -11.54
C THR A 203 37.74 6.96 -12.21
N LYS A 204 37.40 5.69 -11.99
CA LYS A 204 37.98 4.57 -12.73
C LYS A 204 37.26 4.41 -14.06
N TRP A 205 37.92 4.78 -15.16
CA TRP A 205 37.34 4.74 -16.49
C TRP A 205 36.93 3.32 -16.92
N GLN A 206 37.64 2.28 -16.44
CA GLN A 206 37.30 0.88 -16.73
C GLN A 206 35.93 0.49 -16.15
N ASP A 207 35.66 0.87 -14.90
CA ASP A 207 34.37 0.63 -14.22
C ASP A 207 33.23 1.39 -14.94
N LEU A 208 33.50 2.61 -15.40
CA LEU A 208 32.54 3.39 -16.18
C LEU A 208 32.21 2.73 -17.52
N VAL A 209 33.22 2.30 -18.28
CA VAL A 209 33.03 1.66 -19.59
C VAL A 209 32.23 0.37 -19.45
N ILE A 210 32.61 -0.52 -18.54
CA ILE A 210 31.88 -1.79 -18.36
C ILE A 210 30.43 -1.54 -17.91
N GLY A 211 30.20 -0.55 -17.04
CA GLY A 211 28.86 -0.18 -16.61
C GLY A 211 28.00 0.39 -17.75
N LEU A 212 28.54 1.31 -18.54
CA LEU A 212 27.84 1.88 -19.70
C LEU A 212 27.51 0.81 -20.74
N VAL A 213 28.46 -0.08 -21.04
CA VAL A 213 28.25 -1.22 -21.96
C VAL A 213 27.15 -2.13 -21.42
N CYS A 214 27.18 -2.48 -20.12
CA CYS A 214 26.13 -3.28 -19.50
C CYS A 214 24.76 -2.63 -19.62
N MET A 215 24.65 -1.31 -19.41
CA MET A 215 23.40 -0.58 -19.58
C MET A 215 22.87 -0.59 -21.01
N VAL A 216 23.74 -0.32 -21.99
CA VAL A 216 23.36 -0.34 -23.41
C VAL A 216 22.85 -1.72 -23.79
N VAL A 217 23.59 -2.78 -23.45
CA VAL A 217 23.18 -4.16 -23.75
C VAL A 217 21.85 -4.52 -23.09
N LEU A 218 21.69 -4.21 -21.79
CA LEU A 218 20.44 -4.48 -21.08
C LEU A 218 19.25 -3.73 -21.70
N LYS A 219 19.45 -2.46 -22.07
CA LYS A 219 18.40 -1.65 -22.71
C LYS A 219 18.05 -2.16 -24.10
N SER A 220 19.05 -2.55 -24.89
CA SER A 220 18.84 -3.17 -26.20
C SER A 220 18.04 -4.47 -26.09
N LEU A 221 18.39 -5.35 -25.16
CA LEU A 221 17.63 -6.60 -24.92
C LEU A 221 16.19 -6.34 -24.46
N GLU A 222 15.96 -5.28 -23.68
CA GLU A 222 14.62 -4.84 -23.30
C GLU A 222 13.80 -4.34 -24.50
N LEU A 223 14.40 -3.52 -25.36
CA LEU A 223 13.74 -3.01 -26.57
C LEU A 223 13.43 -4.12 -27.56
N ILE A 224 14.36 -5.07 -27.74
CA ILE A 224 14.15 -6.26 -28.57
C ILE A 224 12.97 -7.06 -28.03
N LYS A 225 12.89 -7.32 -26.72
CA LYS A 225 11.74 -8.01 -26.12
C LYS A 225 10.43 -7.30 -26.43
N ARG A 226 10.39 -5.98 -26.32
CA ARG A 226 9.16 -5.20 -26.55
C ARG A 226 8.69 -5.25 -28.00
N ASN A 227 9.63 -5.24 -28.97
CA ASN A 227 9.30 -5.14 -30.39
C ASN A 227 9.14 -6.51 -31.08
N TYR A 228 9.89 -7.54 -30.68
CA TYR A 228 9.96 -8.83 -31.40
C TYR A 228 9.11 -9.95 -30.77
N THR A 229 8.46 -9.72 -29.62
CA THR A 229 7.67 -10.75 -28.93
C THR A 229 6.16 -10.63 -29.11
N SER A 230 5.66 -9.74 -29.98
CA SER A 230 4.23 -9.77 -30.33
C SER A 230 3.92 -11.04 -31.13
N PRO A 231 2.85 -11.79 -30.78
CA PRO A 231 2.46 -12.98 -31.53
C PRO A 231 2.01 -12.57 -32.93
N ILE A 232 2.74 -13.03 -33.96
CA ILE A 232 2.30 -12.96 -35.35
C ILE A 232 1.82 -14.36 -35.71
N GLU A 233 0.56 -14.45 -36.12
CA GLU A 233 -0.22 -15.67 -36.40
C GLU A 233 0.31 -16.49 -37.59
N SER A 234 1.31 -15.96 -38.32
CA SER A 234 1.84 -16.52 -39.57
C SER A 234 3.35 -16.75 -39.51
N ASP A 235 3.82 -17.62 -38.62
CA ASP A 235 5.24 -17.95 -38.51
C ASP A 235 5.56 -19.41 -38.76
N SER A 236 6.61 -19.64 -39.57
CA SER A 236 7.25 -20.95 -39.72
C SER A 236 7.74 -21.48 -38.36
N LYS A 237 7.71 -22.81 -38.16
CA LYS A 237 8.14 -23.49 -36.92
C LYS A 237 9.53 -23.04 -36.43
N ILE A 238 10.44 -22.73 -37.35
CA ILE A 238 11.80 -22.24 -37.03
C ILE A 238 11.76 -20.82 -36.47
N LYS A 239 10.96 -19.92 -37.07
CA LYS A 239 10.81 -18.55 -36.58
C LYS A 239 10.09 -18.53 -35.23
N ALA A 240 9.11 -19.41 -35.02
CA ALA A 240 8.45 -19.59 -33.74
C ALA A 240 9.43 -20.08 -32.65
N ALA A 241 10.30 -21.05 -32.96
CA ALA A 241 11.34 -21.51 -32.04
C ALA A 241 12.36 -20.41 -31.72
N LEU A 242 12.85 -19.69 -32.74
CA LEU A 242 13.79 -18.57 -32.56
C LEU A 242 13.18 -17.47 -31.69
N ARG A 243 11.91 -17.11 -31.89
CA ARG A 243 11.22 -16.11 -31.05
C ARG A 243 11.06 -16.56 -29.61
N LYS A 244 10.71 -17.83 -29.36
CA LYS A 244 10.66 -18.38 -27.99
C LYS A 244 12.02 -18.32 -27.29
N THR A 245 13.09 -18.70 -28.00
CA THR A 245 14.45 -18.60 -27.47
C THR A 245 14.87 -17.15 -27.22
N LEU A 246 14.59 -16.25 -28.16
CA LEU A 246 14.90 -14.82 -28.02
C LEU A 246 14.16 -14.20 -26.84
N TRP A 247 12.88 -14.53 -26.66
CA TRP A 247 12.10 -14.10 -25.51
C TRP A 247 12.69 -14.59 -24.19
N PHE A 248 13.13 -15.85 -24.14
CA PHE A 248 13.76 -16.42 -22.95
C PHE A 248 15.08 -15.69 -22.64
N VAL A 249 15.93 -15.47 -23.63
CA VAL A 249 17.20 -14.71 -23.47
C VAL A 249 16.94 -13.28 -23.01
N CYS A 250 15.96 -12.59 -23.61
CA CYS A 250 15.63 -11.22 -23.22
C CYS A 250 14.96 -11.14 -21.83
N THR A 251 14.26 -12.19 -21.40
CA THR A 251 13.71 -12.29 -20.04
C THR A 251 14.82 -12.57 -19.03
N ALA A 252 15.78 -13.42 -19.39
CA ALA A 252 16.98 -13.71 -18.62
C ALA A 252 18.09 -12.64 -18.76
N ARG A 253 17.79 -11.46 -19.32
CA ARG A 253 18.78 -10.39 -19.61
C ARG A 253 19.69 -10.05 -18.43
N ASN A 254 19.14 -10.05 -17.21
CA ASN A 254 19.89 -9.77 -15.99
C ASN A 254 20.89 -10.89 -15.67
N ALA A 255 20.54 -12.16 -15.88
CA ALA A 255 21.46 -13.28 -15.71
C ALA A 255 22.53 -13.30 -16.81
N VAL A 256 22.12 -13.05 -18.05
CA VAL A 256 23.03 -13.02 -19.20
C VAL A 256 24.12 -11.96 -19.00
N ILE A 257 23.75 -10.73 -18.63
CA ILE A 257 24.73 -9.67 -18.46
C ILE A 257 25.70 -9.94 -17.31
N ILE A 258 25.20 -10.49 -16.19
CA ILE A 258 26.05 -10.84 -15.06
C ILE A 258 26.95 -12.02 -15.39
N GLY A 259 26.48 -13.01 -16.15
CA GLY A 259 27.31 -14.11 -16.63
C GLY A 259 28.45 -13.65 -17.54
N ILE A 260 28.17 -12.72 -18.47
CA ILE A 260 29.20 -12.12 -19.34
C ILE A 260 30.18 -11.29 -18.52
N ALA A 261 29.69 -10.41 -17.65
CA ALA A 261 30.53 -9.55 -16.80
C ALA A 261 31.40 -10.38 -15.84
N LEU A 262 30.87 -11.49 -15.36
CA LEU A 262 31.60 -12.48 -14.56
C LEU A 262 32.72 -13.14 -15.35
N GLY A 263 32.45 -13.58 -16.58
CA GLY A 263 33.47 -14.17 -17.46
C GLY A 263 34.61 -13.19 -17.75
N ILE A 264 34.28 -11.92 -18.02
CA ILE A 264 35.27 -10.85 -18.20
C ILE A 264 36.07 -10.65 -16.90
N GLY A 265 35.40 -10.57 -15.75
CA GLY A 265 36.04 -10.37 -14.46
C GLY A 265 36.92 -11.55 -14.02
N ALA A 266 36.58 -12.78 -14.39
CA ALA A 266 37.36 -13.98 -14.11
C ALA A 266 38.55 -14.17 -15.07
N GLY A 267 38.42 -13.69 -16.32
CA GLY A 267 39.49 -13.73 -17.32
C GLY A 267 40.61 -12.70 -17.07
N VAL A 268 40.36 -11.73 -16.18
CA VAL A 268 41.38 -10.78 -15.72
C VAL A 268 42.06 -11.38 -14.48
N ASP A 269 43.36 -11.65 -14.57
CA ASP A 269 44.13 -12.32 -13.53
C ASP A 269 44.05 -11.57 -12.17
N PRO A 270 43.54 -12.22 -11.10
CA PRO A 270 43.42 -11.61 -9.78
C PRO A 270 44.76 -11.23 -9.13
N ASN A 271 45.89 -11.70 -9.66
CA ASN A 271 47.24 -11.43 -9.15
C ASN A 271 47.91 -10.18 -9.74
N VAL A 272 47.25 -9.46 -10.66
CA VAL A 272 47.79 -8.20 -11.19
C VAL A 272 47.73 -7.11 -10.11
N THR A 273 48.88 -6.50 -9.82
CA THR A 273 49.11 -5.45 -8.81
C THR A 273 48.17 -4.24 -8.91
N HIS A 274 47.54 -4.05 -10.08
CA HIS A 274 46.44 -3.12 -10.30
C HIS A 274 45.20 -3.87 -10.80
N GLN A 275 44.26 -4.19 -9.90
CA GLN A 275 42.95 -4.68 -10.32
C GLN A 275 42.24 -3.62 -11.17
N PRO A 276 41.95 -3.90 -12.46
CA PRO A 276 41.38 -2.90 -13.37
C PRO A 276 39.92 -2.57 -13.01
N PHE A 277 39.20 -3.50 -12.37
CA PHE A 277 37.80 -3.34 -11.98
C PHE A 277 37.61 -3.35 -10.47
N THR A 278 36.58 -2.67 -10.00
CA THR A 278 36.13 -2.78 -8.61
C THR A 278 35.23 -4.01 -8.47
N LEU A 279 35.82 -5.12 -8.02
CA LEU A 279 35.13 -6.41 -7.81
C LEU A 279 34.28 -6.41 -6.52
N THR A 280 33.30 -7.31 -6.46
CA THR A 280 32.40 -7.53 -5.31
C THR A 280 33.10 -8.04 -4.04
N GLY A 281 34.27 -8.69 -4.17
CA GLY A 281 35.08 -9.15 -3.04
C GLY A 281 34.75 -10.57 -2.56
N GLU A 282 35.37 -10.99 -1.44
CA GLU A 282 35.23 -12.34 -0.92
C GLU A 282 33.83 -12.63 -0.35
N LEU A 283 33.31 -13.82 -0.70
CA LEU A 283 31.99 -14.29 -0.30
C LEU A 283 32.12 -15.58 0.49
N LYS A 284 31.32 -15.71 1.56
CA LYS A 284 31.25 -16.94 2.34
C LYS A 284 30.37 -17.94 1.59
N PRO A 285 30.91 -19.08 1.13
CA PRO A 285 30.10 -20.08 0.47
C PRO A 285 29.20 -20.81 1.47
N GLY A 286 28.08 -21.32 0.96
CA GLY A 286 27.20 -22.20 1.69
C GLY A 286 25.96 -21.54 2.28
N LEU A 287 25.04 -22.40 2.70
CA LEU A 287 23.78 -22.01 3.32
C LEU A 287 24.02 -21.32 4.67
N PRO A 288 23.26 -20.26 4.99
CA PRO A 288 23.34 -19.61 6.28
C PRO A 288 22.86 -20.59 7.35
N LYS A 289 23.67 -20.78 8.41
CA LYS A 289 23.24 -21.58 9.57
C LYS A 289 22.02 -20.89 10.21
N PRO A 290 20.93 -21.63 10.49
CA PRO A 290 19.80 -21.06 11.21
C PRO A 290 20.27 -20.50 12.56
N MET A 291 19.98 -19.23 12.84
CA MET A 291 20.32 -18.58 14.11
C MET A 291 19.07 -17.97 14.73
N LEU A 292 18.90 -18.21 16.03
CA LEU A 292 17.84 -17.56 16.81
C LEU A 292 18.22 -16.10 17.09
N PRO A 293 17.26 -15.17 17.04
CA PRO A 293 17.51 -13.78 17.42
C PRO A 293 17.87 -13.72 18.93
N GLU A 294 18.98 -13.06 19.26
CA GLU A 294 19.50 -13.03 20.63
C GLU A 294 18.66 -12.12 21.56
N ASN A 295 18.27 -12.65 22.73
CA ASN A 295 17.31 -12.00 23.63
C ASN A 295 17.84 -10.76 24.38
N ARG A 296 19.17 -10.65 24.56
CA ARG A 296 19.78 -9.78 25.59
C ARG A 296 19.65 -8.26 25.34
N ARG A 297 19.29 -7.86 24.12
CA ARG A 297 19.10 -6.45 23.71
C ARG A 297 17.81 -6.23 22.90
N LEU A 298 16.85 -7.16 22.99
CA LEU A 298 15.58 -7.08 22.27
C LEU A 298 14.82 -5.76 22.55
N ARG A 299 14.86 -5.27 23.79
CA ARG A 299 14.14 -4.04 24.17
C ARG A 299 14.77 -2.78 23.56
N SER A 300 16.10 -2.72 23.50
CA SER A 300 16.80 -1.60 22.86
C SER A 300 16.66 -1.64 21.33
N TYR A 301 16.64 -2.82 20.71
CA TYR A 301 16.37 -2.94 19.27
C TYR A 301 14.91 -2.65 18.95
N ALA A 302 13.96 -3.14 19.74
CA ALA A 302 12.55 -2.80 19.57
C ALA A 302 12.33 -1.29 19.75
N CYS A 303 12.90 -0.66 20.78
CA CYS A 303 12.82 0.80 20.96
C CYS A 303 13.58 1.58 19.88
N SER A 304 14.70 1.09 19.35
CA SER A 304 15.41 1.78 18.25
C SER A 304 14.69 1.61 16.92
N CYS A 305 14.15 0.43 16.62
CA CYS A 305 13.26 0.21 15.49
C CYS A 305 11.94 1.00 15.62
N VAL A 306 11.47 1.31 16.83
CA VAL A 306 10.24 2.11 17.01
C VAL A 306 10.53 3.63 17.04
N ASN A 307 11.69 4.05 17.57
CA ASN A 307 12.07 5.46 17.70
C ASN A 307 12.72 6.03 16.44
N ASP A 308 13.56 5.24 15.75
CA ASP A 308 14.24 5.64 14.50
C ASP A 308 13.38 5.28 13.27
N ASP A 309 12.54 4.25 13.37
CA ASP A 309 11.66 3.75 12.29
C ASP A 309 10.19 4.07 12.57
N ARG A 310 9.88 5.36 12.78
CA ARG A 310 8.52 5.92 12.94
C ARG A 310 7.57 5.66 11.74
N GLN A 311 7.95 4.82 10.77
CA GLN A 311 7.36 4.82 9.42
C GLN A 311 6.94 3.47 8.85
N THR A 312 7.36 2.35 9.44
CA THR A 312 7.34 1.05 8.73
C THR A 312 6.02 0.27 8.90
N TYR A 313 4.87 0.74 8.34
CA TYR A 313 3.59 -0.04 8.34
C TYR A 313 2.62 -0.16 7.10
N VAL A 314 2.87 0.28 5.84
CA VAL A 314 1.92 0.12 4.66
C VAL A 314 2.36 -0.39 3.18
N TRP A 315 3.19 -1.42 2.87
CA TRP A 315 3.86 -1.63 1.53
C TRP A 315 3.38 -2.91 0.86
N ASN A 316 3.25 -3.96 1.67
CA ASN A 316 2.73 -5.24 1.19
C ASN A 316 1.29 -5.11 0.65
N ILE A 317 0.50 -4.15 1.16
CA ILE A 317 -0.90 -3.93 0.77
C ILE A 317 -1.04 -3.53 -0.71
N TYR A 318 -0.07 -2.85 -1.32
CA TYR A 318 -0.21 -2.34 -2.68
C TYR A 318 0.31 -3.29 -3.77
N CYS A 319 1.33 -4.12 -3.50
CA CYS A 319 1.71 -5.18 -4.45
C CYS A 319 0.55 -6.14 -4.73
N CYS A 320 -0.37 -6.30 -3.77
CA CYS A 320 -1.61 -7.06 -3.94
C CYS A 320 -2.69 -6.32 -4.77
N ASN A 321 -2.60 -4.98 -4.90
CA ASN A 321 -3.61 -4.16 -5.61
C ASN A 321 -3.33 -4.00 -7.11
N TYR A 322 -2.08 -4.15 -7.57
CA TYR A 322 -1.77 -3.96 -9.00
C TYR A 322 -2.14 -5.19 -9.82
N GLY A 323 -3.32 -5.16 -10.45
CA GLY A 323 -3.73 -6.07 -11.52
C GLY A 323 -4.32 -7.42 -11.09
N LEU A 324 -4.17 -7.83 -9.83
CA LEU A 324 -4.67 -9.12 -9.34
C LEU A 324 -6.08 -8.97 -8.76
N ARG A 325 -7.08 -9.04 -9.62
CA ARG A 325 -8.49 -9.09 -9.20
C ARG A 325 -8.75 -10.39 -8.41
N GLY A 326 -9.32 -10.28 -7.21
CA GLY A 326 -9.76 -11.43 -6.41
C GLY A 326 -8.79 -11.92 -5.32
N VAL A 327 -7.74 -11.16 -4.99
CA VAL A 327 -6.77 -11.52 -3.94
C VAL A 327 -7.24 -11.02 -2.56
N ASP A 328 -7.15 -11.90 -1.54
CA ASP A 328 -7.44 -11.54 -0.16
C ASP A 328 -6.25 -10.81 0.48
N ARG A 329 -6.44 -9.52 0.75
CA ARG A 329 -5.41 -8.61 1.28
C ARG A 329 -4.88 -9.04 2.65
N ASP A 330 -5.75 -9.55 3.51
CA ASP A 330 -5.35 -9.92 4.88
C ASP A 330 -4.50 -11.20 4.85
N CYS A 331 -4.89 -12.16 4.00
CA CYS A 331 -4.13 -13.39 3.79
C CYS A 331 -2.75 -13.12 3.19
N GLU A 332 -2.65 -12.22 2.20
CA GLU A 332 -1.36 -11.83 1.61
C GLU A 332 -0.44 -11.13 2.60
N LEU A 333 -0.98 -10.20 3.39
CA LEU A 333 -0.21 -9.52 4.42
C LEU A 333 0.32 -10.51 5.47
N TYR A 334 -0.51 -11.47 5.85
CA TYR A 334 -0.12 -12.55 6.75
C TYR A 334 0.95 -13.45 6.14
N ALA A 335 0.78 -13.88 4.89
CA ALA A 335 1.74 -14.74 4.18
C ALA A 335 3.12 -14.07 4.08
N ILE A 336 3.18 -12.78 3.74
CA ILE A 336 4.44 -12.03 3.66
C ILE A 336 5.05 -11.84 5.06
N GLY A 337 4.23 -11.55 6.08
CA GLY A 337 4.69 -11.41 7.47
C GLY A 337 5.29 -12.71 8.03
N VAL A 338 4.64 -13.85 7.78
CA VAL A 338 5.17 -15.15 8.20
C VAL A 338 6.42 -15.52 7.40
N ALA A 339 6.41 -15.33 6.08
CA ALA A 339 7.60 -15.54 5.24
C ALA A 339 8.81 -14.73 5.72
N SER A 340 8.57 -13.48 6.12
CA SER A 340 9.53 -12.55 6.68
C SER A 340 10.12 -13.01 8.03
N VAL A 341 9.28 -13.47 8.95
CA VAL A 341 9.73 -14.04 10.23
C VAL A 341 10.59 -15.28 10.01
N PHE A 342 10.14 -16.21 9.15
CA PHE A 342 10.92 -17.41 8.82
C PHE A 342 12.25 -17.07 8.16
N ALA A 343 12.27 -16.07 7.27
CA ALA A 343 13.48 -15.63 6.59
C ALA A 343 14.53 -15.08 7.57
N SER A 344 14.10 -14.40 8.64
CA SER A 344 15.01 -13.82 9.63
C SER A 344 15.94 -14.85 10.30
N PHE A 345 15.48 -16.10 10.49
CA PHE A 345 16.31 -17.18 11.06
C PHE A 345 17.50 -17.55 10.16
N PHE A 346 17.44 -17.25 8.87
CA PHE A 346 18.45 -17.57 7.88
C PHE A 346 19.32 -16.36 7.51
N HIS A 347 19.47 -15.38 8.40
CA HIS A 347 20.22 -14.14 8.15
C HIS A 347 19.68 -13.32 6.97
N SER A 348 18.41 -13.50 6.61
CA SER A 348 17.74 -12.68 5.60
C SER A 348 17.48 -11.28 6.13
N TYR A 349 17.76 -10.27 5.32
CA TYR A 349 17.19 -8.94 5.52
C TYR A 349 15.75 -8.87 4.96
N PRO A 350 14.97 -7.84 5.31
CA PRO A 350 13.58 -7.60 4.88
C PRO A 350 13.23 -7.98 3.45
N ILE A 351 12.23 -8.87 3.32
CA ILE A 351 11.66 -9.33 2.04
C ILE A 351 10.27 -8.76 1.80
N THR A 352 9.89 -8.61 0.54
CA THR A 352 8.56 -8.16 0.15
C THR A 352 8.19 -8.67 -1.25
N GLY A 353 6.94 -8.48 -1.67
CA GLY A 353 6.51 -8.70 -3.05
C GLY A 353 7.22 -7.75 -4.01
N SER A 354 7.56 -8.22 -5.20
CA SER A 354 8.26 -7.42 -6.22
C SER A 354 7.47 -7.31 -7.50
N PHE A 355 7.12 -6.08 -7.86
CA PHE A 355 6.39 -5.77 -9.10
C PHE A 355 7.07 -6.34 -10.35
N SER A 356 8.35 -6.03 -10.55
CA SER A 356 9.10 -6.48 -11.73
C SER A 356 9.16 -8.01 -11.85
N ARG A 357 9.37 -8.72 -10.73
CA ARG A 357 9.47 -10.19 -10.71
C ARG A 357 8.11 -10.85 -10.87
N THR A 358 7.06 -10.28 -10.27
CA THR A 358 5.67 -10.74 -10.44
C THR A 358 5.15 -10.54 -11.84
N ALA A 359 5.50 -9.43 -12.50
CA ALA A 359 5.18 -9.22 -13.91
C ALA A 359 5.88 -10.26 -14.82
N VAL A 360 7.15 -10.60 -14.52
CA VAL A 360 7.87 -11.67 -15.23
C VAL A 360 7.22 -13.03 -14.97
N ASN A 361 6.85 -13.33 -13.72
CA ASN A 361 6.21 -14.58 -13.34
C ASN A 361 4.87 -14.78 -14.07
N ALA A 362 4.02 -13.75 -14.09
CA ALA A 362 2.76 -13.74 -14.82
C ALA A 362 2.97 -13.88 -16.33
N ALA A 363 3.92 -13.14 -16.90
CA ALA A 363 4.24 -13.20 -18.33
C ALA A 363 4.83 -14.55 -18.77
N SER A 364 5.44 -15.30 -17.84
CA SER A 364 5.93 -16.65 -18.08
C SER A 364 4.86 -17.74 -17.99
N GLY A 365 3.61 -17.37 -17.70
CA GLY A 365 2.49 -18.32 -17.67
C GLY A 365 2.43 -19.17 -16.40
N VAL A 366 2.83 -18.61 -15.25
CA VAL A 366 2.68 -19.29 -13.96
C VAL A 366 1.22 -19.70 -13.72
N GLN A 367 1.01 -20.90 -13.22
CA GLN A 367 -0.32 -21.47 -13.01
C GLN A 367 -0.65 -21.58 -11.52
N THR A 368 0.34 -21.84 -10.67
CA THR A 368 0.13 -21.93 -9.22
C THR A 368 1.29 -21.30 -8.42
N PRO A 369 1.09 -21.03 -7.11
CA PRO A 369 2.18 -20.60 -6.22
C PRO A 369 3.38 -21.56 -6.15
N ALA A 370 3.25 -22.80 -6.65
CA ALA A 370 4.33 -23.79 -6.68
C ALA A 370 5.53 -23.35 -7.55
N GLY A 371 5.36 -22.41 -8.48
CA GLY A 371 6.50 -21.79 -9.19
C GLY A 371 7.53 -21.14 -8.24
N GLY A 372 7.09 -20.74 -7.04
CA GLY A 372 7.96 -20.30 -5.97
C GLY A 372 8.93 -21.39 -5.50
N ILE A 373 8.51 -22.65 -5.40
CA ILE A 373 9.37 -23.78 -5.01
C ILE A 373 10.54 -23.92 -5.98
N VAL A 374 10.26 -23.85 -7.28
CA VAL A 374 11.28 -23.95 -8.33
C VAL A 374 12.26 -22.78 -8.22
N THR A 375 11.74 -21.56 -8.05
CA THR A 375 12.56 -20.36 -7.84
C THR A 375 13.49 -20.52 -6.62
N GLY A 376 12.92 -20.91 -5.48
CA GLY A 376 13.65 -21.12 -4.23
C GLY A 376 14.72 -22.20 -4.33
N ALA A 377 14.42 -23.32 -5.01
CA ALA A 377 15.36 -24.40 -5.25
C ALA A 377 16.56 -23.95 -6.10
N ILE A 378 16.33 -23.20 -7.18
CA ILE A 378 17.41 -22.68 -8.02
C ILE A 378 18.27 -21.68 -7.25
N VAL A 379 17.66 -20.80 -6.44
CA VAL A 379 18.40 -19.86 -5.59
C VAL A 379 19.22 -20.59 -4.52
N LEU A 380 18.70 -21.67 -3.92
CA LEU A 380 19.45 -22.51 -2.98
C LEU A 380 20.67 -23.15 -3.66
N ILE A 381 20.49 -23.71 -4.86
CA ILE A 381 21.59 -24.26 -5.67
C ILE A 381 22.62 -23.18 -5.98
N ALA A 382 22.18 -21.98 -6.40
CA ALA A 382 23.07 -20.85 -6.65
C ALA A 382 23.85 -20.43 -5.39
N THR A 383 23.19 -20.42 -4.23
CA THR A 383 23.82 -20.07 -2.96
C THR A 383 24.90 -21.09 -2.56
N GLN A 384 24.64 -22.38 -2.79
CA GLN A 384 25.58 -23.45 -2.46
C GLN A 384 26.78 -23.51 -3.42
N TYR A 385 26.55 -23.38 -4.73
CA TYR A 385 27.56 -23.69 -5.75
C TYR A 385 28.09 -22.46 -6.52
N LEU A 386 27.28 -21.42 -6.73
CA LEU A 386 27.67 -20.25 -7.55
C LEU A 386 28.30 -19.12 -6.72
N THR A 387 28.13 -19.10 -5.40
CA THR A 387 28.68 -18.06 -4.51
C THR A 387 30.19 -17.81 -4.66
N PRO A 388 31.07 -18.83 -4.76
CA PRO A 388 32.51 -18.62 -4.95
C PRO A 388 32.84 -17.88 -6.25
N ILE A 389 32.00 -18.07 -7.27
CA ILE A 389 32.19 -17.51 -8.61
C ILE A 389 31.80 -16.03 -8.60
N PHE A 390 30.79 -15.63 -7.80
CA PHE A 390 30.32 -14.25 -7.73
C PHE A 390 31.34 -13.22 -7.20
N LYS A 391 32.49 -13.65 -6.66
CA LYS A 391 33.58 -12.74 -6.25
C LYS A 391 34.21 -11.97 -7.41
N TYR A 392 34.12 -12.51 -8.63
CA TYR A 392 34.67 -11.91 -9.84
C TYR A 392 33.69 -10.96 -10.54
N VAL A 393 32.49 -10.75 -9.99
CA VAL A 393 31.50 -9.87 -10.61
C VAL A 393 31.91 -8.41 -10.45
N PRO A 394 32.05 -7.63 -11.54
CA PRO A 394 32.31 -6.20 -11.46
C PRO A 394 31.13 -5.47 -10.80
N SER A 395 31.43 -4.64 -9.80
CA SER A 395 30.39 -3.88 -9.07
C SER A 395 29.62 -2.89 -9.96
N ALA A 396 30.25 -2.38 -11.03
CA ALA A 396 29.62 -1.53 -12.04
C ALA A 396 28.53 -2.26 -12.85
N ALA A 397 28.68 -3.57 -13.11
CA ALA A 397 27.66 -4.36 -13.79
C ALA A 397 26.40 -4.52 -12.92
N LEU A 398 26.57 -4.77 -11.62
CA LEU A 398 25.45 -4.81 -10.65
C LEU A 398 24.76 -3.44 -10.53
N ALA A 399 25.54 -2.36 -10.51
CA ALA A 399 25.01 -0.99 -10.49
C ALA A 399 24.15 -0.69 -11.74
N SER A 400 24.58 -1.18 -12.91
CA SER A 400 23.84 -1.03 -14.18
C SER A 400 22.50 -1.76 -14.18
N VAL A 401 22.46 -2.99 -13.64
CA VAL A 401 21.21 -3.75 -13.46
C VAL A 401 20.21 -3.00 -12.57
N ILE A 402 20.67 -2.44 -11.45
CA ILE A 402 19.83 -1.64 -10.56
C ILE A 402 19.36 -0.36 -11.24
N MET A 403 20.25 0.35 -11.93
CA MET A 403 19.92 1.64 -12.53
C MET A 403 18.86 1.51 -13.61
N LEU A 404 18.95 0.48 -14.46
CA LEU A 404 17.90 0.19 -15.44
C LEU A 404 16.58 -0.21 -14.76
N SER A 405 16.65 -1.03 -13.69
CA SER A 405 15.46 -1.40 -12.92
C SER A 405 14.79 -0.15 -12.31
N ALA A 406 15.57 0.78 -11.78
CA ALA A 406 15.07 2.03 -11.21
C ALA A 406 14.38 2.90 -12.27
N ILE A 407 14.98 3.06 -13.46
CA ILE A 407 14.37 3.82 -14.57
C ILE A 407 13.01 3.21 -14.98
N SER A 408 12.92 1.87 -15.03
CA SER A 408 11.66 1.18 -15.38
C SER A 408 10.54 1.32 -14.33
N MET A 409 10.87 1.73 -13.10
CA MET A 409 9.89 1.97 -12.03
C MET A 409 9.28 3.38 -12.08
N PHE A 410 9.78 4.26 -12.95
CA PHE A 410 9.29 5.63 -13.08
C PHE A 410 8.00 5.66 -13.91
N ASP A 411 6.84 5.73 -13.25
CA ASP A 411 5.53 5.79 -13.89
C ASP A 411 5.14 7.24 -14.26
N THR A 412 5.46 7.65 -15.49
CA THR A 412 5.07 8.97 -16.02
C THR A 412 3.57 9.09 -16.24
N ASP A 413 2.90 7.99 -16.54
CA ASP A 413 1.51 8.02 -17.00
C ASP A 413 0.57 8.17 -15.80
N GLY A 414 0.92 7.59 -14.65
CA GLY A 414 0.24 7.85 -13.39
C GLY A 414 0.26 9.33 -12.97
N VAL A 415 1.39 10.03 -13.15
CA VAL A 415 1.49 11.48 -12.83
C VAL A 415 0.65 12.31 -13.79
N LYS A 416 0.70 12.01 -15.10
CA LYS A 416 -0.14 12.68 -16.10
C LYS A 416 -1.62 12.46 -15.81
N HIS A 417 -2.01 11.24 -15.45
CA HIS A 417 -3.40 10.93 -15.12
C HIS A 417 -3.85 11.73 -13.88
N ALA A 418 -3.06 11.73 -12.81
CA ALA A 418 -3.35 12.54 -11.62
C ALA A 418 -3.51 14.03 -11.95
N TYR A 419 -2.64 14.57 -12.82
CA TYR A 419 -2.71 15.96 -13.26
C TYR A 419 -4.02 16.30 -14.00
N HIS A 420 -4.52 15.39 -14.85
CA HIS A 420 -5.76 15.60 -15.60
C HIS A 420 -7.02 15.38 -14.76
N VAL A 421 -6.96 14.53 -13.74
CA VAL A 421 -8.12 14.23 -12.87
C VAL A 421 -8.28 15.27 -11.77
N ASN A 422 -7.26 15.50 -10.94
CA ASN A 422 -7.34 16.44 -9.83
C ASN A 422 -5.96 17.02 -9.48
N LYS A 423 -5.79 18.33 -9.66
CA LYS A 423 -4.54 19.04 -9.35
C LYS A 423 -4.15 18.96 -7.87
N MET A 424 -5.11 18.79 -6.96
CA MET A 424 -4.82 18.66 -5.53
C MET A 424 -4.09 17.37 -5.19
N ASP A 425 -4.25 16.31 -5.99
CA ASP A 425 -3.57 15.02 -5.78
C ASP A 425 -2.08 15.09 -6.12
N LEU A 426 -1.65 16.14 -6.82
CA LEU A 426 -0.23 16.41 -7.08
C LEU A 426 0.48 17.04 -5.88
N VAL A 427 -0.26 17.64 -4.95
CA VAL A 427 0.34 18.33 -3.79
C VAL A 427 1.03 17.33 -2.86
N PRO A 428 0.41 16.21 -2.42
CA PRO A 428 1.10 15.17 -1.67
C PRO A 428 2.30 14.61 -2.43
N LEU A 429 2.16 14.41 -3.75
CA LEU A 429 3.25 13.91 -4.60
C LEU A 429 4.45 14.85 -4.58
N PHE A 430 4.23 16.15 -4.77
CA PHE A 430 5.27 17.17 -4.78
C PHE A 430 5.88 17.40 -3.40
N VAL A 431 5.09 17.39 -2.32
CA VAL A 431 5.63 17.48 -0.95
C VAL A 431 6.51 16.26 -0.65
N THR A 432 6.04 15.06 -1.00
CA THR A 432 6.84 13.85 -0.84
C THR A 432 8.14 13.95 -1.64
N PHE A 433 8.09 14.49 -2.87
CA PHE A 433 9.26 14.70 -3.71
C PHE A 433 10.33 15.52 -3.00
N LEU A 434 9.96 16.74 -2.58
CA LEU A 434 10.88 17.72 -2.04
C LEU A 434 11.47 17.26 -0.71
N VAL A 435 10.66 16.63 0.14
CA VAL A 435 11.12 16.21 1.47
C VAL A 435 11.96 14.93 1.40
N CYS A 436 11.76 14.07 0.38
CA CYS A 436 12.59 12.88 0.16
C CYS A 436 14.07 13.21 -0.15
N PHE A 437 14.39 14.42 -0.60
CA PHE A 437 15.79 14.86 -0.81
C PHE A 437 16.60 14.84 0.49
N TYR A 438 15.97 15.18 1.62
CA TYR A 438 16.58 15.09 2.93
C TYR A 438 16.58 13.65 3.42
N GLU A 439 15.38 13.06 3.49
CA GLU A 439 15.22 11.69 3.95
C GLU A 439 13.96 11.05 3.36
N ILE A 440 14.14 9.86 2.76
CA ILE A 440 13.06 9.04 2.20
C ILE A 440 11.92 8.87 3.19
N ALA A 441 12.26 8.48 4.42
CA ALA A 441 11.28 8.28 5.46
C ALA A 441 10.50 9.60 5.68
N ILE A 442 11.15 10.66 6.14
CA ILE A 442 10.47 11.94 6.43
C ILE A 442 9.63 12.42 5.24
N GLY A 443 10.09 12.20 4.01
CA GLY A 443 9.32 12.47 2.79
C GLY A 443 8.01 11.73 2.71
N ILE A 444 8.01 10.41 2.90
CA ILE A 444 6.79 9.58 2.89
C ILE A 444 5.82 10.03 3.99
N ALA A 445 6.31 10.28 5.20
CA ALA A 445 5.46 10.75 6.31
C ALA A 445 4.86 12.13 6.03
N ALA A 446 5.64 13.07 5.47
CA ALA A 446 5.14 14.39 5.10
C ALA A 446 4.08 14.31 4.00
N GLY A 447 4.30 13.48 2.98
CA GLY A 447 3.34 13.19 1.93
C GLY A 447 2.03 12.62 2.45
N LEU A 448 2.12 11.63 3.33
CA LEU A 448 0.96 11.03 3.99
C LEU A 448 0.20 12.05 4.83
N PHE A 449 0.92 12.86 5.61
CA PHE A 449 0.33 13.91 6.42
C PHE A 449 -0.44 14.91 5.56
N VAL A 450 0.14 15.36 4.44
CA VAL A 450 -0.54 16.27 3.50
C VAL A 450 -1.74 15.60 2.84
N SER A 451 -1.64 14.33 2.46
CA SER A 451 -2.77 13.57 1.90
C SER A 451 -3.92 13.46 2.90
N ILE A 452 -3.61 13.10 4.15
CA ILE A 452 -4.59 13.06 5.25
C ILE A 452 -5.18 14.45 5.49
N ALA A 453 -4.37 15.52 5.48
CA ALA A 453 -4.84 16.88 5.67
C ALA A 453 -5.80 17.32 4.55
N ILE A 454 -5.52 16.97 3.29
CA ILE A 454 -6.39 17.26 2.14
C ILE A 454 -7.73 16.53 2.26
N VAL A 455 -7.73 15.29 2.76
CA VAL A 455 -8.97 14.53 3.00
C VAL A 455 -9.74 15.06 4.21
N LEU A 456 -9.04 15.36 5.31
CA LEU A 456 -9.66 15.84 6.56
C LEU A 456 -10.18 17.26 6.44
N TYR A 457 -9.56 18.12 5.63
CA TYR A 457 -9.94 19.54 5.55
C TYR A 457 -11.41 19.75 5.10
N PRO A 458 -11.91 19.11 4.01
CA PRO A 458 -13.32 19.16 3.65
C PRO A 458 -14.26 18.49 4.66
N HIS A 459 -13.77 17.54 5.47
CA HIS A 459 -14.55 16.93 6.56
C HIS A 459 -14.64 17.83 7.78
N ALA A 460 -13.60 18.62 8.08
CA ALA A 460 -13.58 19.59 9.17
C ALA A 460 -14.33 20.89 8.81
N ARG A 461 -14.38 21.25 7.54
CA ARG A 461 -15.14 22.42 7.04
C ARG A 461 -16.08 21.99 5.91
N PRO A 462 -17.19 21.31 6.23
CA PRO A 462 -18.18 20.94 5.23
C PRO A 462 -18.76 22.20 4.57
N LYS A 463 -19.02 22.14 3.27
CA LYS A 463 -19.70 23.23 2.56
C LYS A 463 -21.14 23.32 3.06
N LEU A 464 -21.54 24.53 3.45
CA LEU A 464 -22.86 24.87 3.94
C LEU A 464 -23.55 25.72 2.88
N GLU A 465 -24.61 25.19 2.26
CA GLU A 465 -25.47 25.97 1.39
C GLU A 465 -26.54 26.64 2.24
N LYS A 466 -26.65 27.98 2.12
CA LYS A 466 -27.61 28.79 2.88
C LYS A 466 -28.63 29.37 1.90
N ASP A 467 -29.86 28.90 2.01
CA ASP A 467 -30.99 29.40 1.22
C ASP A 467 -31.85 30.30 2.10
N ASN A 468 -31.93 31.59 1.76
CA ASN A 468 -32.79 32.54 2.48
C ASN A 468 -34.21 32.49 1.91
N VAL A 469 -35.18 32.28 2.80
CA VAL A 469 -36.60 32.10 2.47
C VAL A 469 -37.42 33.19 3.18
N ASP A 470 -38.65 33.44 2.71
CA ASP A 470 -39.59 34.42 3.29
C ASP A 470 -39.04 35.85 3.37
N GLY A 471 -38.38 36.31 2.29
CA GLY A 471 -37.86 37.69 2.21
C GLY A 471 -36.79 38.01 3.27
N GLY A 472 -36.04 36.99 3.71
CA GLY A 472 -34.96 37.11 4.69
C GLY A 472 -35.38 36.84 6.14
N LYS A 473 -36.62 36.39 6.39
CA LYS A 473 -37.09 36.03 7.75
C LYS A 473 -36.84 34.56 8.12
N GLY A 474 -36.55 33.70 7.15
CA GLY A 474 -36.23 32.29 7.35
C GLY A 474 -34.95 31.88 6.63
N CYS A 475 -34.22 30.90 7.18
CA CYS A 475 -33.00 30.36 6.58
C CYS A 475 -33.02 28.83 6.55
N ILE A 476 -32.72 28.24 5.39
CA ILE A 476 -32.49 26.80 5.25
C ILE A 476 -30.99 26.59 5.07
N ILE A 477 -30.39 25.82 5.97
CA ILE A 477 -28.97 25.48 5.94
C ILE A 477 -28.85 24.02 5.57
N LYS A 478 -28.34 23.74 4.37
CA LYS A 478 -28.13 22.38 3.85
C LYS A 478 -26.68 21.97 4.00
N LEU A 479 -26.48 20.75 4.50
CA LEU A 479 -25.17 20.13 4.61
C LEU A 479 -24.89 19.28 3.36
N ASP A 480 -23.80 19.54 2.65
CA ASP A 480 -23.46 18.76 1.44
C ASP A 480 -22.89 17.37 1.76
N ARG A 481 -22.26 17.20 2.93
CA ARG A 481 -21.60 15.96 3.35
C ARG A 481 -21.84 15.68 4.83
N GLY A 482 -21.65 14.44 5.25
CA GLY A 482 -21.68 14.09 6.67
C GLY A 482 -20.63 14.85 7.49
N PHE A 483 -20.95 15.17 8.74
CA PHE A 483 -20.04 15.77 9.70
C PHE A 483 -19.96 14.89 10.96
N ASP A 484 -18.74 14.65 11.41
CA ASP A 484 -18.41 14.03 12.69
C ASP A 484 -17.71 15.10 13.57
N PHE A 485 -17.10 14.70 14.68
CA PHE A 485 -16.33 15.57 15.58
C PHE A 485 -15.49 16.66 14.89
N PRO A 486 -14.74 16.40 13.80
CA PRO A 486 -13.93 17.44 13.16
C PRO A 486 -14.72 18.62 12.58
N GLY A 487 -15.98 18.41 12.19
CA GLY A 487 -16.85 19.43 11.57
C GLY A 487 -17.96 19.93 12.48
N ALA A 488 -18.09 19.38 13.70
CA ALA A 488 -19.17 19.66 14.63
C ALA A 488 -19.14 21.12 15.10
N GLU A 489 -17.99 21.60 15.55
CA GLU A 489 -17.79 22.99 16.00
C GLU A 489 -18.07 24.00 14.88
N TYR A 490 -17.64 23.70 13.64
CA TYR A 490 -17.90 24.56 12.49
C TYR A 490 -19.39 24.70 12.17
N LEU A 491 -20.17 23.61 12.30
CA LEU A 491 -21.61 23.65 12.12
C LEU A 491 -22.29 24.44 13.24
N GLU A 492 -21.90 24.20 14.49
CA GLU A 492 -22.39 24.92 15.66
C GLU A 492 -22.17 26.43 15.51
N ASP A 493 -20.92 26.85 15.26
CA ASP A 493 -20.57 28.26 15.05
C ASP A 493 -21.36 28.87 13.91
N THR A 494 -21.57 28.12 12.82
CA THR A 494 -22.31 28.64 11.67
C THR A 494 -23.80 28.82 11.98
N LEU A 495 -24.40 27.90 12.73
CA LEU A 495 -25.79 28.00 13.17
C LEU A 495 -25.96 29.17 14.14
N ILE A 496 -25.05 29.32 15.11
CA ILE A 496 -25.08 30.41 16.08
C ILE A 496 -24.86 31.76 15.36
N ALA A 497 -23.91 31.84 14.44
CA ALA A 497 -23.66 33.05 13.66
C ALA A 497 -24.87 33.41 12.78
N ALA A 498 -25.50 32.41 12.14
CA ALA A 498 -26.72 32.62 11.36
C ALA A 498 -27.88 33.12 12.23
N ALA A 499 -28.07 32.57 13.44
CA ALA A 499 -29.10 33.02 14.38
C ALA A 499 -28.83 34.44 14.93
N THR A 500 -27.55 34.85 15.02
CA THR A 500 -27.17 36.15 15.60
C THR A 500 -27.23 37.29 14.59
N TYR A 501 -26.62 37.08 13.42
CA TYR A 501 -26.42 38.14 12.42
C TYR A 501 -27.44 38.08 11.29
N GLY A 502 -28.14 36.96 11.12
CA GLY A 502 -29.04 36.75 10.00
C GLY A 502 -30.40 37.42 10.12
N GLY A 503 -30.81 37.85 11.32
CA GLY A 503 -32.14 38.45 11.54
C GLY A 503 -33.31 37.49 11.31
N TYR A 504 -33.06 36.17 11.30
CA TYR A 504 -34.07 35.15 11.04
C TYR A 504 -34.98 34.92 12.25
N LYS A 505 -36.28 34.70 12.01
CA LYS A 505 -37.23 34.23 13.04
C LYS A 505 -37.18 32.71 13.21
N TRP A 506 -36.80 32.00 12.15
CA TRP A 506 -36.73 30.55 12.14
C TRP A 506 -35.61 30.07 11.21
N MET A 507 -35.06 28.89 11.52
CA MET A 507 -34.04 28.23 10.73
C MET A 507 -34.34 26.74 10.62
N VAL A 508 -34.08 26.16 9.44
CA VAL A 508 -34.14 24.73 9.20
C VAL A 508 -32.77 24.24 8.79
N CYS A 509 -32.18 23.34 9.59
CA CYS A 509 -30.94 22.67 9.26
C CYS A 509 -31.26 21.32 8.62
N ASP A 510 -30.96 21.18 7.33
CA ASP A 510 -31.15 19.95 6.57
C ASP A 510 -29.91 19.05 6.69
N LEU A 511 -30.09 17.99 7.48
CA LEU A 511 -29.09 16.97 7.77
C LEU A 511 -29.44 15.64 7.05
N SER A 512 -30.19 15.70 5.94
CA SER A 512 -30.67 14.52 5.22
C SER A 512 -29.60 13.62 4.61
N LYS A 513 -28.42 14.17 4.30
CA LYS A 513 -27.29 13.43 3.71
C LYS A 513 -26.41 12.71 4.74
N ILE A 514 -26.72 12.79 6.04
CA ILE A 514 -25.91 12.20 7.11
C ILE A 514 -26.30 10.74 7.37
N SER A 515 -25.27 9.88 7.47
CA SER A 515 -25.41 8.45 7.78
C SER A 515 -24.95 8.07 9.19
N HIS A 516 -24.15 8.92 9.85
CA HIS A 516 -23.60 8.66 11.17
C HIS A 516 -23.48 9.95 11.98
N LEU A 517 -23.61 9.82 13.31
CA LEU A 517 -23.38 10.88 14.28
C LEU A 517 -22.57 10.31 15.43
N ASP A 518 -21.48 10.98 15.77
CA ASP A 518 -20.69 10.75 16.97
C ASP A 518 -21.10 11.68 18.11
N LEU A 519 -20.46 11.53 19.27
CA LEU A 519 -20.80 12.33 20.45
C LEU A 519 -20.56 13.84 20.22
N GLY A 520 -19.45 14.19 19.57
CA GLY A 520 -19.11 15.60 19.29
C GLY A 520 -20.15 16.27 18.41
N ALA A 521 -20.63 15.59 17.36
CA ALA A 521 -21.69 16.11 16.50
C ALA A 521 -23.03 16.29 17.25
N VAL A 522 -23.36 15.37 18.15
CA VAL A 522 -24.59 15.43 18.97
C VAL A 522 -24.53 16.61 19.96
N ASP A 523 -23.41 16.78 20.66
CA ASP A 523 -23.22 17.87 21.63
C ASP A 523 -23.22 19.25 20.94
N ALA A 524 -22.60 19.36 19.76
CA ALA A 524 -22.61 20.58 18.95
C ALA A 524 -24.04 20.96 18.50
N ILE A 525 -24.83 19.97 18.05
CA ILE A 525 -26.24 20.18 17.71
C ILE A 525 -27.04 20.64 18.94
N HIS A 526 -26.83 19.99 20.10
CA HIS A 526 -27.54 20.34 21.33
C HIS A 526 -27.23 21.78 21.76
N THR A 527 -25.95 22.15 21.75
CA THR A 527 -25.49 23.49 22.12
C THR A 527 -26.01 24.55 21.13
N ALA A 528 -25.93 24.28 19.82
CA ALA A 528 -26.48 25.16 18.80
C ALA A 528 -28.00 25.36 18.97
N SER A 529 -28.74 24.29 19.29
CA SER A 529 -30.19 24.35 19.56
C SER A 529 -30.51 25.22 20.76
N GLN A 530 -29.84 25.00 21.90
CA GLN A 530 -30.05 25.82 23.10
C GLN A 530 -29.71 27.30 22.86
N GLN A 531 -28.63 27.59 22.12
CA GLN A 531 -28.26 28.97 21.80
C GLN A 531 -29.26 29.65 20.85
N CYS A 532 -29.81 28.92 19.88
CA CYS A 532 -30.88 29.43 19.02
C CYS A 532 -32.14 29.76 19.82
N ILE A 533 -32.52 28.89 20.77
CA ILE A 533 -33.66 29.12 21.67
C ILE A 533 -33.44 30.39 22.51
N ARG A 534 -32.25 30.58 23.09
CA ARG A 534 -31.91 31.80 23.86
C ARG A 534 -31.99 33.08 23.02
N LYS A 535 -31.73 32.99 21.71
CA LYS A 535 -31.80 34.12 20.77
C LYS A 535 -33.20 34.29 20.14
N ASN A 536 -34.19 33.53 20.61
CA ASN A 536 -35.58 33.56 20.14
C ASN A 536 -35.73 33.20 18.64
N VAL A 537 -34.85 32.32 18.15
CA VAL A 537 -34.88 31.77 16.78
C VAL A 537 -35.31 30.31 16.85
N CYS A 538 -36.40 29.96 16.16
CA CYS A 538 -36.87 28.57 16.11
C CYS A 538 -35.96 27.75 15.18
N LEU A 539 -35.12 26.87 15.72
CA LEU A 539 -34.29 25.94 14.95
C LEU A 539 -34.99 24.58 14.82
N ARG A 540 -35.10 24.07 13.59
CA ARG A 540 -35.49 22.67 13.32
C ARG A 540 -34.41 21.92 12.58
N ILE A 541 -34.28 20.64 12.88
CA ILE A 541 -33.27 19.74 12.32
C ILE A 541 -33.99 18.64 11.55
N VAL A 542 -33.64 18.48 10.27
CA VAL A 542 -34.23 17.48 9.39
C VAL A 542 -33.29 16.28 9.31
N LEU A 543 -33.75 15.13 9.81
CA LEU A 543 -33.03 13.85 9.76
C LEU A 543 -33.98 12.75 9.28
N PRO A 544 -33.72 12.06 8.16
CA PRO A 544 -34.60 11.03 7.64
C PRO A 544 -34.43 9.67 8.33
N GLN A 545 -33.30 9.43 9.00
CA GLN A 545 -33.02 8.14 9.67
C GLN A 545 -33.45 8.15 11.14
N GLU A 546 -34.34 7.22 11.52
CA GLU A 546 -34.85 7.10 12.90
C GLU A 546 -33.78 6.69 13.92
N ASP A 547 -32.77 5.92 13.52
CA ASP A 547 -31.70 5.51 14.43
C ASP A 547 -30.86 6.71 14.91
N LEU A 548 -30.70 7.72 14.06
CA LEU A 548 -30.02 8.97 14.41
C LEU A 548 -30.89 9.85 15.33
N HIS A 549 -32.22 9.77 15.23
CA HIS A 549 -33.12 10.49 16.14
C HIS A 549 -32.94 10.02 17.58
N LYS A 550 -32.85 8.70 17.78
CA LYS A 550 -32.64 8.12 19.11
C LYS A 550 -31.33 8.62 19.74
N LYS A 551 -30.27 8.76 18.94
CA LYS A 551 -28.98 9.31 19.39
C LYS A 551 -29.09 10.79 19.80
N LEU A 552 -29.79 11.61 19.03
CA LEU A 552 -29.99 13.03 19.38
C LEU A 552 -30.86 13.23 20.62
N ILE A 553 -31.93 12.45 20.76
CA ILE A 553 -32.80 12.49 21.94
C ILE A 553 -32.02 12.04 23.18
N ALA A 554 -31.18 11.00 23.05
CA ALA A 554 -30.28 10.57 24.13
C ALA A 554 -29.23 11.64 24.49
N GLY A 555 -28.82 12.46 23.52
CA GLY A 555 -27.97 13.64 23.72
C GLY A 555 -28.68 14.89 24.23
N GLY A 556 -29.96 14.80 24.61
CA GLY A 556 -30.70 15.91 25.21
C GLY A 556 -31.34 16.90 24.24
N VAL A 557 -31.39 16.60 22.94
CA VAL A 557 -32.11 17.42 21.95
C VAL A 557 -33.62 17.18 22.07
N GLU A 558 -34.42 18.25 22.16
CA GLU A 558 -35.87 18.17 22.31
C GLU A 558 -36.53 17.55 21.07
N ARG A 559 -37.47 16.63 21.28
CA ARG A 559 -38.18 15.94 20.18
C ARG A 559 -38.87 16.90 19.20
N GLU A 560 -39.31 18.05 19.68
CA GLU A 560 -40.03 19.04 18.86
C GLU A 560 -39.13 19.78 17.86
N THR A 561 -37.81 19.77 18.09
CA THR A 561 -36.82 20.35 17.17
C THR A 561 -36.42 19.41 16.04
N ILE A 562 -36.81 18.13 16.09
CA ILE A 562 -36.42 17.12 15.10
C ILE A 562 -37.58 16.85 14.13
N SER A 563 -37.28 16.74 12.83
CA SER A 563 -38.27 16.46 11.78
C SER A 563 -37.74 15.42 10.79
N LEU A 564 -38.63 14.59 10.25
CA LEU A 564 -38.27 13.52 9.30
C LEU A 564 -38.05 14.05 7.88
N THR A 565 -38.79 15.09 7.49
CA THR A 565 -38.73 15.66 6.13
C THR A 565 -38.65 17.18 6.18
N LEU A 566 -38.02 17.77 5.16
CA LEU A 566 -37.97 19.21 4.98
C LEU A 566 -39.38 19.84 4.96
N GLY A 567 -40.32 19.18 4.27
CA GLY A 567 -41.72 19.62 4.22
C GLY A 567 -42.38 19.65 5.60
N SER A 568 -42.19 18.60 6.41
CA SER A 568 -42.72 18.58 7.80
C SER A 568 -42.12 19.68 8.67
N ALA A 569 -40.82 19.96 8.52
CA ALA A 569 -40.14 21.02 9.27
C ALA A 569 -40.70 22.40 8.91
N LEU A 570 -40.85 22.71 7.62
CA LEU A 570 -41.37 23.99 7.15
C LEU A 570 -42.83 24.22 7.60
N VAL A 571 -43.68 23.20 7.50
CA VAL A 571 -45.08 23.30 7.96
C VAL A 571 -45.17 23.57 9.47
N GLN A 572 -44.33 22.93 10.28
CA GLN A 572 -44.33 23.13 11.72
C GLN A 572 -43.75 24.50 12.12
N VAL A 573 -42.74 25.00 11.40
CA VAL A 573 -42.23 26.36 11.57
C VAL A 573 -43.30 27.40 11.24
N GLY A 574 -44.02 27.24 10.12
CA GLY A 574 -45.12 28.13 9.74
C GLY A 574 -46.28 28.15 10.74
N LYS A 575 -46.53 27.04 11.46
CA LYS A 575 -47.52 27.00 12.56
C LYS A 575 -47.08 27.77 13.80
N GLN A 576 -45.77 27.78 14.11
CA GLN A 576 -45.22 28.49 15.27
C GLN A 576 -45.02 29.99 15.00
N THR A 577 -44.73 30.36 13.75
CA THR A 577 -44.62 31.76 13.32
C THR A 577 -45.91 32.22 12.67
N LYS A 578 -46.91 32.64 13.46
CA LYS A 578 -48.21 33.17 12.97
C LYS A 578 -48.04 34.09 11.73
N GLY A 579 -48.24 33.57 10.54
CA GLY A 579 -48.10 34.25 9.24
C GLY A 579 -48.85 33.49 8.14
N SER A 580 -49.49 34.23 7.23
CA SER A 580 -50.56 33.76 6.33
C SER A 580 -50.25 32.45 5.55
N PRO A 581 -51.16 31.45 5.54
CA PRO A 581 -50.98 30.15 4.87
C PRO A 581 -50.75 30.20 3.36
N GLU A 582 -51.11 31.29 2.66
CA GLU A 582 -51.13 31.33 1.19
C GLU A 582 -49.76 31.64 0.54
N GLN A 583 -48.86 32.35 1.22
CA GLN A 583 -47.50 32.60 0.70
C GLN A 583 -46.58 31.38 0.90
N HIS A 584 -46.83 30.59 1.94
CA HIS A 584 -46.10 29.35 2.27
C HIS A 584 -46.34 28.24 1.25
N LYS A 585 -47.55 28.15 0.69
CA LYS A 585 -47.88 27.19 -0.38
C LYS A 585 -47.00 27.41 -1.62
N ARG A 586 -46.71 28.67 -1.99
CA ARG A 586 -45.88 29.00 -3.16
C ARG A 586 -44.40 28.63 -2.98
N ALA A 587 -43.84 28.76 -1.78
CA ALA A 587 -42.46 28.36 -1.49
C ALA A 587 -42.26 26.83 -1.47
N VAL A 588 -43.27 26.09 -1.00
CA VAL A 588 -43.28 24.62 -1.04
C VAL A 588 -43.44 24.10 -2.48
N THR A 589 -44.21 24.79 -3.32
CA THR A 589 -44.39 24.42 -4.74
C THR A 589 -43.15 24.74 -5.59
N SER A 590 -42.35 25.76 -5.25
CA SER A 590 -41.14 26.10 -6.03
C SER A 590 -39.91 25.23 -5.71
N LEU A 591 -39.96 24.39 -4.67
CA LEU A 591 -38.85 23.55 -4.18
C LEU A 591 -39.12 22.05 -4.29
N ALA A 592 -40.28 21.63 -4.79
CA ALA A 592 -40.56 20.23 -5.05
C ALA A 592 -39.88 19.81 -6.37
N PRO A 593 -39.02 18.77 -6.37
CA PRO A 593 -38.68 18.11 -7.63
C PRO A 593 -39.98 17.49 -8.17
N GLU A 594 -40.27 17.72 -9.46
CA GLU A 594 -41.37 17.08 -10.17
C GLU A 594 -41.29 15.56 -9.96
N ILE A 595 -42.19 15.04 -9.12
CA ILE A 595 -42.51 13.62 -9.09
C ILE A 595 -43.57 13.46 -10.19
N PRO A 596 -43.29 12.76 -11.30
CA PRO A 596 -44.30 12.54 -12.33
C PRO A 596 -45.36 11.60 -11.75
N THR A 597 -46.53 12.16 -11.47
CA THR A 597 -47.74 11.40 -11.18
C THR A 597 -48.37 11.01 -12.52
N ASP A 598 -48.00 9.84 -13.04
CA ASP A 598 -48.85 9.10 -13.97
C ASP A 598 -48.63 7.60 -13.77
N PHE A 599 -49.49 7.01 -12.94
CA PHE A 599 -49.77 5.58 -12.94
C PHE A 599 -51.29 5.41 -12.83
N SER A 600 -51.96 5.42 -13.97
CA SER A 600 -53.10 4.55 -14.18
C SER A 600 -53.29 4.25 -15.67
N THR A 601 -53.14 2.96 -15.98
CA THR A 601 -53.75 2.22 -17.10
C THR A 601 -53.35 2.57 -18.52
N THR A 602 -52.37 1.83 -19.08
CA THR A 602 -52.47 1.18 -20.40
C THR A 602 -51.39 0.10 -20.58
N ASP A 603 -51.84 -1.07 -21.05
CA ASP A 603 -51.12 -2.15 -21.73
C ASP A 603 -50.11 -3.05 -20.99
N GLU A 604 -50.67 -4.10 -20.40
CA GLU A 604 -50.05 -5.43 -20.33
C GLU A 604 -49.76 -5.97 -21.74
N ARG A 605 -48.60 -5.67 -22.32
CA ARG A 605 -47.91 -6.45 -23.38
C ARG A 605 -46.64 -5.70 -23.80
N GLU A 606 -45.54 -5.86 -23.05
CA GLU A 606 -44.16 -5.83 -23.59
C GLU A 606 -43.13 -6.06 -22.48
N LEU A 607 -42.81 -7.33 -22.21
CA LEU A 607 -41.60 -7.73 -21.47
C LEU A 607 -40.82 -8.70 -22.36
N ARG A 608 -39.97 -8.14 -23.23
CA ARG A 608 -38.78 -8.81 -23.79
C ARG A 608 -37.57 -7.93 -23.49
N PRO A 609 -36.43 -8.49 -23.06
CA PRO A 609 -35.25 -7.70 -22.74
C PRO A 609 -34.56 -7.25 -24.05
N ARG A 610 -34.61 -5.95 -24.35
CA ARG A 610 -33.76 -5.33 -25.39
C ARG A 610 -32.48 -4.79 -24.78
N LYS A 611 -31.39 -5.50 -25.10
CA LYS A 611 -29.98 -5.09 -25.28
C LYS A 611 -29.66 -3.63 -24.97
N SER A 612 -28.84 -3.39 -23.95
CA SER A 612 -28.03 -2.17 -23.82
C SER A 612 -26.96 -2.14 -24.90
N LEU A 613 -26.88 -1.01 -25.61
CA LEU A 613 -25.81 -0.69 -26.53
C LEU A 613 -24.47 -0.67 -25.81
N PHE A 614 -23.57 -1.52 -26.28
CA PHE A 614 -22.13 -1.41 -26.08
C PHE A 614 -21.59 -0.25 -26.92
N VAL A 615 -20.75 0.59 -26.32
CA VAL A 615 -19.76 1.38 -27.05
C VAL A 615 -18.45 0.62 -26.94
N GLU A 616 -18.02 0.09 -28.07
CA GLU A 616 -16.82 -0.72 -28.27
C GLU A 616 -15.52 0.12 -28.22
N GLY A 617 -14.49 -0.45 -27.61
CA GLY A 617 -13.09 0.00 -27.63
C GLY A 617 -12.22 -0.99 -26.84
N PRO A 618 -11.03 -1.39 -27.33
CA PRO A 618 -10.77 -2.79 -27.65
C PRO A 618 -10.32 -3.66 -26.46
N ILE A 619 -10.94 -4.83 -26.40
CA ILE A 619 -10.59 -5.98 -25.57
C ILE A 619 -9.44 -6.70 -26.27
N LEU A 620 -8.27 -6.79 -25.62
CA LEU A 620 -7.23 -7.75 -26.00
C LEU A 620 -7.67 -9.13 -25.51
N GLY A 621 -7.85 -10.03 -26.48
CA GLY A 621 -8.53 -11.31 -26.33
C GLY A 621 -7.81 -12.33 -25.45
N GLU A 622 -8.62 -13.00 -24.66
CA GLU A 622 -8.43 -14.39 -24.27
C GLU A 622 -8.39 -15.25 -25.55
N ALA A 623 -7.29 -15.96 -25.77
CA ALA A 623 -7.27 -17.12 -26.65
C ALA A 623 -7.08 -18.36 -25.79
N SER A 624 -8.13 -19.16 -25.77
CA SER A 624 -8.18 -20.55 -25.34
C SER A 624 -7.13 -21.43 -26.05
N VAL A 625 -6.70 -22.46 -25.32
CA VAL A 625 -5.81 -23.60 -25.64
C VAL A 625 -4.36 -23.45 -25.17
#